data_AF-A0A7S3V1Q6-F1
#
_entry.id   AF-A0A7S3V1Q6-F1
#
_cell.length_a   1.000
_cell.length_b   1.000
_cell.length_c   1.000
_cell.angle_alpha   90.00
_cell.angle_beta   90.00
_cell.angle_gamma   90.00
#
_symmetry.space_group_name_H-M   'P 1'
#
loop_
_entity.id
_entity.type
_entity.pdbx_description
1 polymer ?
#
loop_
_entity_poly.entity_id
_entity_poly.type
_entity_poly.pdbx_seq_one_letter_code
_entity_poly.pdbx_strand_id
1 'polypeptide(L)'
;ANVNYMHWGEEHLSGHHETVATPNDPATSRLNESLYRFLPRTLIYSWFSARDLENKRLKNEGKSRFSLHNRMFWNTVIPLAWALTIAKITKGGMRAIMLFYLQGFGAASMLEVINYIEHYGLTRDKLPNGTYEPVNPTHSWNSPHRVSNSLLLKLQRHSDHHTYSMRPYHLLRNFKESPQLPTGYPGMYILSFFPPVFFWIMNPLVNAHSKNKERLLKNPDLPFSKSEELIKAETSAYRKMLLFNTLSLVAGGALVNKIVSSV
;
A
#
# COMPACT_ATOMS: atom_id res chain seq x y z
N ALA A 1 12.58 12.68 3.65
CA ALA A 1 11.53 13.69 3.91
C ALA A 1 10.45 13.03 4.76
N ASN A 2 9.95 13.71 5.80
CA ASN A 2 8.89 13.19 6.67
C ASN A 2 7.67 14.11 6.62
N VAL A 3 6.46 13.54 6.61
CA VAL A 3 5.17 14.25 6.50
C VAL A 3 4.33 14.12 7.79
N ASN A 4 4.97 14.15 8.96
CA ASN A 4 4.36 13.89 10.28
C ASN A 4 3.84 12.46 10.46
N TYR A 5 4.40 11.52 9.70
CA TYR A 5 4.12 10.09 9.79
C TYR A 5 5.41 9.34 10.12
N MET A 6 6.05 9.74 11.23
CA MET A 6 7.40 9.29 11.59
C MET A 6 7.47 7.81 11.92
N HIS A 7 6.49 7.30 12.66
CA HIS A 7 6.43 5.90 13.09
C HIS A 7 6.38 4.88 11.93
N TRP A 8 6.00 5.33 10.73
CA TRP A 8 5.98 4.48 9.55
C TRP A 8 7.34 3.87 9.24
N GLY A 9 8.45 4.60 9.47
CA GLY A 9 9.78 4.06 9.22
C GLY A 9 10.09 2.85 10.09
N GLU A 10 9.77 2.93 11.39
CA GLU A 10 9.95 1.81 12.32
C GLU A 10 9.00 0.65 12.01
N GLU A 11 7.73 0.96 11.78
CA GLU A 11 6.69 -0.03 11.47
C GLU A 11 6.97 -0.76 10.17
N HIS A 12 7.29 -0.02 9.11
CA HIS A 12 7.45 -0.58 7.78
C HIS A 12 8.63 -1.55 7.73
N LEU A 13 9.77 -1.11 8.28
CA LEU A 13 11.03 -1.86 8.24
C LEU A 13 11.03 -3.11 9.12
N SER A 14 10.45 -3.02 10.33
CA SER A 14 10.52 -4.10 11.34
C SER A 14 9.19 -4.83 11.56
N GLY A 15 8.10 -4.35 11.00
CA GLY A 15 6.75 -4.92 11.13
C GLY A 15 6.22 -5.38 9.78
N HIS A 16 5.85 -4.42 8.92
CA HIS A 16 5.24 -4.70 7.63
C HIS A 16 6.12 -5.63 6.77
N HIS A 17 7.40 -5.35 6.58
CA HIS A 17 8.28 -6.24 5.81
C HIS A 17 8.35 -7.69 6.33
N GLU A 18 8.23 -7.90 7.64
CA GLU A 18 8.23 -9.23 8.26
C GLU A 18 6.88 -9.93 8.11
N THR A 19 5.78 -9.18 8.27
CA THR A 19 4.42 -9.70 8.42
C THR A 19 3.51 -9.46 7.21
N VAL A 20 4.00 -8.81 6.15
CA VAL A 20 3.27 -8.51 4.92
C VAL A 20 2.58 -9.75 4.37
N ALA A 21 1.39 -9.55 3.81
CA ALA A 21 0.50 -10.60 3.32
C ALA A 21 0.08 -11.61 4.40
N THR A 22 0.10 -11.22 5.69
CA THR A 22 -0.46 -12.00 6.80
C THR A 22 -1.51 -11.19 7.56
N PRO A 23 -2.39 -11.82 8.36
CA PRO A 23 -3.36 -11.12 9.20
C PRO A 23 -2.74 -10.21 10.28
N ASN A 24 -1.45 -10.40 10.59
CA ASN A 24 -0.73 -9.64 11.62
C ASN A 24 -0.23 -8.29 11.12
N ASP A 25 -0.20 -8.07 9.80
CA ASP A 25 0.24 -6.81 9.21
C ASP A 25 -0.92 -5.81 9.10
N PRO A 26 -0.82 -4.63 9.74
CA PRO A 26 -1.79 -3.56 9.59
C PRO A 26 -1.93 -3.07 8.13
N ALA A 27 -0.86 -3.07 7.35
CA ALA A 27 -0.84 -2.51 5.99
C ALA A 27 -1.21 -3.51 4.89
N THR A 28 -1.48 -4.78 5.23
CA THR A 28 -2.03 -5.75 4.28
C THR A 28 -3.55 -5.55 4.16
N SER A 29 -4.01 -5.29 2.94
CA SER A 29 -5.43 -5.14 2.61
C SER A 29 -6.06 -6.49 2.28
N ARG A 30 -7.21 -6.77 2.91
CA ARG A 30 -7.87 -8.09 2.79
C ARG A 30 -8.77 -8.13 1.56
N LEU A 31 -9.01 -9.34 1.04
CA LEU A 31 -9.99 -9.53 -0.04
C LEU A 31 -11.38 -9.02 0.41
N ASN A 32 -12.04 -8.21 -0.42
CA ASN A 32 -13.30 -7.52 -0.13
C ASN A 32 -13.25 -6.46 0.97
N GLU A 33 -12.07 -6.11 1.49
CA GLU A 33 -11.95 -4.98 2.41
C GLU A 33 -12.01 -3.68 1.61
N SER A 34 -12.96 -2.80 1.92
CA SER A 34 -13.02 -1.49 1.28
C SER A 34 -11.90 -0.59 1.78
N LEU A 35 -11.48 0.37 0.96
CA LEU A 35 -10.53 1.39 1.38
C LEU A 35 -10.97 2.11 2.67
N TYR A 36 -12.27 2.36 2.82
CA TYR A 36 -12.85 3.01 4.01
C TYR A 36 -12.74 2.17 5.30
N ARG A 37 -12.65 0.85 5.19
CA ARG A 37 -12.39 -0.05 6.32
C ARG A 37 -10.89 -0.21 6.57
N PHE A 38 -10.12 -0.27 5.49
CA PHE A 38 -8.67 -0.42 5.53
C PHE A 38 -7.97 0.81 6.13
N LEU A 39 -8.29 2.01 5.64
CA LEU A 39 -7.54 3.24 5.96
C LEU A 39 -7.51 3.57 7.47
N PRO A 40 -8.65 3.61 8.20
CA PRO A 40 -8.59 3.82 9.65
C PRO A 40 -7.88 2.67 10.37
N ARG A 41 -8.00 1.43 9.86
CA ARG A 41 -7.37 0.26 10.46
C ARG A 41 -5.84 0.33 10.38
N THR A 42 -5.29 0.60 9.20
CA THR A 42 -3.83 0.69 9.01
C THR A 42 -3.28 1.88 9.80
N LEU A 43 -3.87 3.08 9.69
CA LEU A 43 -3.36 4.27 10.39
C LEU A 43 -3.29 4.10 11.91
N ILE A 44 -4.28 3.42 12.50
CA ILE A 44 -4.34 3.19 13.95
C ILE A 44 -3.41 2.05 14.35
N TYR A 45 -3.51 0.89 13.68
CA TYR A 45 -2.77 -0.30 14.10
C TYR A 45 -1.29 -0.28 13.72
N SER A 46 -0.89 0.45 12.67
CA SER A 46 0.52 0.71 12.37
C SER A 46 1.21 1.49 13.50
N TRP A 47 0.51 2.46 14.11
CA TRP A 47 1.06 3.18 15.26
C TRP A 47 1.29 2.26 16.48
N PHE A 48 0.33 1.38 16.77
CA PHE A 48 0.46 0.41 17.87
C PHE A 48 1.54 -0.64 17.57
N SER A 49 1.61 -1.13 16.33
CA SER A 49 2.67 -2.01 15.83
C SER A 49 4.05 -1.39 16.06
N ALA A 50 4.25 -0.15 15.59
CA ALA A 50 5.50 0.59 15.78
C ALA A 50 5.89 0.74 17.26
N ARG A 51 4.90 1.05 18.12
CA ARG A 51 5.10 1.16 19.57
C ARG A 51 5.57 -0.15 20.18
N ASP A 52 4.94 -1.25 19.82
CA ASP A 52 5.23 -2.55 20.42
C ASP A 52 6.58 -3.10 19.92
N LEU A 53 6.91 -2.87 18.64
CA LEU A 53 8.25 -3.14 18.06
C LEU A 53 9.34 -2.34 18.77
N GLU A 54 9.12 -1.05 18.98
CA GLU A 54 10.08 -0.17 19.65
C GLU A 54 10.29 -0.56 21.12
N ASN A 55 9.21 -0.90 21.83
CA ASN A 55 9.30 -1.41 23.20
C ASN A 55 10.09 -2.74 23.25
N LYS A 56 9.89 -3.63 22.27
CA LYS A 56 10.67 -4.87 22.16
C LYS A 56 12.16 -4.58 21.93
N ARG A 57 12.50 -3.65 21.03
CA ARG A 57 13.88 -3.20 20.80
C ARG A 57 14.53 -2.67 22.07
N LEU A 58 13.86 -1.74 22.77
CA LEU A 58 14.37 -1.16 24.01
C LEU A 58 14.58 -2.21 25.10
N LYS A 59 13.63 -3.16 25.25
CA LYS A 59 13.77 -4.27 26.20
C LYS A 59 15.00 -5.11 25.88
N ASN A 60 15.23 -5.45 24.61
CA ASN A 60 16.40 -6.21 24.18
C ASN A 60 17.72 -5.45 24.40
N GLU A 61 17.69 -4.11 24.39
CA GLU A 61 18.83 -3.25 24.71
C GLU A 61 18.98 -2.94 26.21
N GLY A 62 18.13 -3.51 27.08
CA GLY A 62 18.14 -3.21 28.51
C GLY A 62 17.71 -1.78 28.87
N LYS A 63 16.98 -1.10 27.98
CA LYS A 63 16.55 0.30 28.15
C LYS A 63 15.08 0.40 28.56
N SER A 64 14.77 1.42 29.35
CA SER A 64 13.38 1.76 29.72
C SER A 64 12.59 2.28 28.52
N ARG A 65 11.29 2.00 28.48
CA ARG A 65 10.34 2.60 27.50
C ARG A 65 10.24 4.12 27.61
N PHE A 66 10.67 4.70 28.73
CA PHE A 66 10.71 6.16 28.94
C PHE A 66 12.08 6.77 28.63
N SER A 67 13.01 5.98 28.09
CA SER A 67 14.34 6.46 27.69
C SER A 67 14.24 7.42 26.51
N LEU A 68 15.18 8.38 26.43
CA LEU A 68 15.38 9.22 25.24
C LEU A 68 15.78 8.42 24.01
N HIS A 69 16.14 7.15 24.17
CA HIS A 69 16.35 6.22 23.06
C HIS A 69 15.04 5.73 22.42
N ASN A 70 13.88 6.02 23.02
CA ASN A 70 12.59 5.64 22.47
C ASN A 70 12.27 6.49 21.22
N ARG A 71 12.27 5.86 20.05
CA ARG A 71 11.95 6.52 18.78
C ARG A 71 10.51 7.03 18.76
N MET A 72 9.57 6.30 19.38
CA MET A 72 8.16 6.73 19.45
C MET A 72 7.97 8.01 20.27
N PHE A 73 8.82 8.25 21.26
CA PHE A 73 8.83 9.53 21.98
C PHE A 73 9.16 10.69 21.02
N TRP A 74 10.24 10.57 20.24
CA TRP A 74 10.62 11.58 19.26
C TRP A 74 9.64 11.70 18.10
N ASN A 75 9.01 10.61 17.68
CA ASN A 75 7.95 10.59 16.68
C ASN A 75 6.71 11.41 17.10
N THR A 76 6.57 11.72 18.39
CA THR A 76 5.51 12.59 18.92
C THR A 76 6.00 14.01 19.19
N VAL A 77 7.17 14.15 19.83
CA VAL A 77 7.72 15.45 20.24
C VAL A 77 8.14 16.30 19.05
N ILE A 78 8.79 15.72 18.04
CA ILE A 78 9.32 16.48 16.90
C ILE A 78 8.19 17.10 16.06
N PRO A 79 7.15 16.36 15.63
CA PRO A 79 6.04 16.96 14.88
C PRO A 79 5.31 18.06 15.66
N LEU A 80 5.11 17.86 16.97
CA LEU A 80 4.48 18.87 17.82
C LEU A 80 5.32 20.15 17.91
N ALA A 81 6.64 20.02 18.12
CA ALA A 81 7.55 21.16 18.15
C ALA A 81 7.56 21.92 16.83
N TRP A 82 7.55 21.21 15.68
CA TRP A 82 7.44 21.82 14.35
C TRP A 82 6.11 22.55 14.15
N ALA A 83 4.99 21.93 14.53
CA ALA A 83 3.67 22.55 14.43
C ALA A 83 3.62 23.89 15.19
N LEU A 84 4.11 23.90 16.44
CA LEU A 84 4.17 25.10 17.28
C LEU A 84 5.11 26.17 16.71
N THR A 85 6.26 25.75 16.19
CA THR A 85 7.25 26.66 15.57
C THR A 85 6.67 27.34 14.33
N ILE A 86 6.03 26.57 13.44
CA ILE A 86 5.37 27.10 12.24
C ILE A 86 4.24 28.06 12.63
N ALA A 87 3.42 27.69 13.62
CA ALA A 87 2.34 28.55 14.12
C ALA A 87 2.85 29.89 14.66
N LYS A 88 3.99 29.88 15.35
CA LYS A 88 4.64 31.10 15.87
C LYS A 88 5.23 31.95 14.74
N ILE A 89 6.00 31.36 13.83
CA ILE A 89 6.68 32.10 12.74
C ILE A 89 5.68 32.73 11.78
N THR A 90 4.63 31.98 11.41
CA THR A 90 3.60 32.46 10.47
C THR A 90 2.57 33.38 11.12
N LYS A 91 2.58 33.51 12.46
CA LYS A 91 1.50 34.12 13.26
C LYS A 91 0.12 33.49 12.99
N GLY A 92 0.08 32.28 12.44
CA GLY A 92 -1.16 31.59 12.05
C GLY A 92 -1.87 30.88 13.20
N GLY A 93 -1.25 30.80 14.39
CA GLY A 93 -1.84 30.22 15.59
C GLY A 93 -2.40 28.80 15.34
N MET A 94 -3.62 28.54 15.83
CA MET A 94 -4.26 27.23 15.69
C MET A 94 -4.52 26.84 14.23
N ARG A 95 -4.76 27.81 13.34
CA ARG A 95 -4.98 27.54 11.91
C ARG A 95 -3.73 26.93 11.26
N ALA A 96 -2.55 27.42 11.60
CA ALA A 96 -1.29 26.86 11.11
C ALA A 96 -1.07 25.42 11.61
N ILE A 97 -1.37 25.15 12.89
CA ILE A 97 -1.30 23.80 13.47
C ILE A 97 -2.25 22.84 12.74
N MET A 98 -3.50 23.26 12.52
CA MET A 98 -4.49 22.47 11.82
C MET A 98 -4.03 22.13 10.39
N LEU A 99 -3.54 23.10 9.63
CA LEU A 99 -3.04 22.88 8.27
C LEU A 99 -1.80 21.96 8.25
N PHE A 100 -0.92 22.09 9.23
CA PHE A 100 0.27 21.24 9.38
C PHE A 100 -0.07 19.76 9.60
N TYR A 101 -1.07 19.47 10.43
CA TYR A 101 -1.54 18.09 10.61
C TYR A 101 -2.41 17.61 9.46
N LEU A 102 -3.22 18.48 8.86
CA LEU A 102 -4.08 18.13 7.72
C LEU A 102 -3.26 17.69 6.51
N GLN A 103 -2.18 18.40 6.17
CA GLN A 103 -1.31 17.98 5.07
C GLN A 103 -0.61 16.64 5.38
N GLY A 104 -0.22 16.43 6.64
CA GLY A 104 0.44 15.20 7.06
C GLY A 104 -0.50 14.00 7.01
N PHE A 105 -1.74 14.20 7.46
CA PHE A 105 -2.81 13.22 7.32
C PHE A 105 -3.10 12.89 5.85
N GLY A 106 -3.13 13.90 4.97
CA GLY A 106 -3.29 13.70 3.52
C GLY A 106 -2.16 12.87 2.92
N ALA A 107 -0.91 13.17 3.27
CA ALA A 107 0.25 12.45 2.78
C ALA A 107 0.34 11.01 3.35
N ALA A 108 0.07 10.82 4.63
CA ALA A 108 -0.02 9.50 5.26
C ALA A 108 -1.13 8.65 4.62
N SER A 109 -2.32 9.25 4.42
CA SER A 109 -3.42 8.56 3.75
C SER A 109 -3.07 8.16 2.32
N MET A 110 -2.38 9.03 1.58
CA MET A 110 -1.93 8.72 0.23
C MET A 110 -0.99 7.51 0.22
N LEU A 111 -0.02 7.47 1.15
CA LEU A 111 0.90 6.34 1.29
C LEU A 111 0.15 5.03 1.62
N GLU A 112 -0.80 5.09 2.55
CA GLU A 112 -1.59 3.92 2.93
C GLU A 112 -2.53 3.44 1.81
N VAL A 113 -3.07 4.35 1.00
CA VAL A 113 -3.84 3.96 -0.21
C VAL A 113 -2.93 3.21 -1.21
N ILE A 114 -1.65 3.57 -1.29
CA ILE A 114 -0.68 2.83 -2.10
C ILE A 114 -0.45 1.42 -1.51
N ASN A 115 -0.23 1.29 -0.20
CA ASN A 115 -0.17 -0.02 0.46
C ASN A 115 -1.44 -0.85 0.18
N TYR A 116 -2.61 -0.22 0.24
CA TYR A 116 -3.89 -0.87 -0.01
C TYR A 116 -3.94 -1.52 -1.39
N ILE A 117 -3.55 -0.81 -2.45
CA ILE A 117 -3.57 -1.37 -3.82
C ILE A 117 -2.44 -2.37 -4.05
N GLU A 118 -1.29 -2.17 -3.42
CA GLU A 118 -0.09 -3.01 -3.52
C GLU A 118 -0.28 -4.39 -2.88
N HIS A 119 -1.09 -4.49 -1.83
CA HIS A 119 -1.30 -5.74 -1.08
C HIS A 119 -2.71 -6.31 -1.19
N TYR A 120 -3.57 -5.73 -2.05
CA TYR A 120 -4.99 -6.09 -2.08
C TYR A 120 -5.24 -7.58 -2.31
N GLY A 121 -5.77 -8.23 -1.27
CA GLY A 121 -6.24 -9.61 -1.32
C GLY A 121 -5.13 -10.67 -1.41
N LEU A 122 -3.86 -10.27 -1.40
CA LEU A 122 -2.73 -11.20 -1.51
C LEU A 122 -2.31 -11.68 -0.13
N THR A 123 -2.21 -13.01 0.03
CA THR A 123 -1.89 -13.64 1.31
C THR A 123 -0.78 -14.68 1.19
N ARG A 124 0.03 -14.77 2.25
CA ARG A 124 0.97 -15.85 2.49
C ARG A 124 0.26 -17.04 3.09
N ASP A 125 0.65 -18.23 2.67
CA ASP A 125 0.13 -19.47 3.24
C ASP A 125 0.82 -19.78 4.57
N LYS A 126 0.06 -20.38 5.49
CA LYS A 126 0.63 -20.96 6.72
C LYS A 126 1.21 -22.33 6.39
N LEU A 127 2.43 -22.55 6.82
CA LEU A 127 3.14 -23.82 6.73
C LEU A 127 2.71 -24.77 7.85
N PRO A 128 2.96 -26.09 7.73
CA PRO A 128 2.60 -27.08 8.75
C PRO A 128 3.17 -26.81 10.16
N ASN A 129 4.29 -26.09 10.24
CA ASN A 129 4.93 -25.70 11.50
C ASN A 129 4.30 -24.45 12.16
N GLY A 130 3.24 -23.87 11.54
CA GLY A 130 2.53 -22.69 12.04
C GLY A 130 3.12 -21.35 11.61
N THR A 131 4.29 -21.31 10.95
CA THR A 131 4.88 -20.08 10.40
C THR A 131 4.32 -19.77 9.01
N TYR A 132 4.49 -18.54 8.52
CA TYR A 132 4.11 -18.19 7.15
C TYR A 132 5.24 -18.49 6.16
N GLU A 133 4.90 -18.86 4.93
CA GLU A 133 5.87 -19.00 3.83
C GLU A 133 6.72 -17.73 3.65
N PRO A 134 7.99 -17.78 3.22
CA PRO A 134 8.78 -16.57 3.00
C PRO A 134 8.12 -15.60 2.00
N VAL A 135 8.35 -14.29 2.18
CA VAL A 135 7.87 -13.27 1.25
C VAL A 135 8.51 -13.50 -0.12
N ASN A 136 7.70 -13.49 -1.18
CA ASN A 136 8.15 -13.69 -2.55
C ASN A 136 7.40 -12.77 -3.53
N PRO A 137 7.79 -12.72 -4.81
CA PRO A 137 7.25 -11.74 -5.76
C PRO A 137 5.74 -11.87 -6.05
N THR A 138 5.05 -12.89 -5.51
CA THR A 138 3.61 -13.10 -5.65
C THR A 138 2.78 -12.50 -4.50
N HIS A 139 3.41 -11.97 -3.45
CA HIS A 139 2.73 -11.41 -2.28
C HIS A 139 2.46 -9.90 -2.37
N SER A 140 2.74 -9.29 -3.52
CA SER A 140 2.37 -7.91 -3.81
C SER A 140 2.17 -7.67 -5.30
N TRP A 141 1.32 -6.70 -5.62
CA TRP A 141 1.07 -6.23 -6.97
C TRP A 141 2.21 -5.31 -7.44
N ASN A 142 2.67 -5.53 -8.67
CA ASN A 142 3.66 -4.69 -9.35
C ASN A 142 2.99 -3.78 -10.39
N SER A 143 3.71 -2.76 -10.86
CA SER A 143 3.33 -2.06 -12.10
C SER A 143 4.53 -1.81 -13.02
N PRO A 144 4.42 -2.10 -14.34
CA PRO A 144 5.56 -2.06 -15.25
C PRO A 144 5.78 -0.68 -15.89
N HIS A 145 4.96 0.32 -15.59
CA HIS A 145 4.95 1.60 -16.33
C HIS A 145 6.21 2.44 -16.07
N ARG A 146 6.98 2.70 -17.13
CA ARG A 146 8.31 3.32 -17.04
C ARG A 146 8.27 4.75 -16.48
N VAL A 147 7.32 5.58 -16.92
CA VAL A 147 7.22 7.00 -16.51
C VAL A 147 6.90 7.12 -15.02
N SER A 148 5.88 6.40 -14.55
CA SER A 148 5.51 6.41 -13.14
C SER A 148 6.57 5.72 -12.27
N ASN A 149 7.26 4.69 -12.77
CA ASN A 149 8.42 4.13 -12.08
C ASN A 149 9.57 5.15 -11.95
N SER A 150 9.82 6.00 -12.95
CA SER A 150 10.86 7.03 -12.82
C SER A 150 10.44 8.12 -11.81
N LEU A 151 9.18 8.58 -11.85
CA LEU A 151 8.67 9.62 -10.96
C LEU A 151 8.53 9.16 -9.51
N LEU A 152 8.10 7.91 -9.30
CA LEU A 152 7.89 7.32 -7.97
C LEU A 152 9.12 6.53 -7.50
N LEU A 153 10.31 6.79 -8.04
CA LEU A 153 11.57 6.15 -7.65
C LEU A 153 11.49 4.60 -7.59
N LYS A 154 10.82 4.01 -8.58
CA LYS A 154 10.58 2.59 -8.76
C LYS A 154 9.78 1.93 -7.63
N LEU A 155 8.98 2.71 -6.88
CA LEU A 155 8.02 2.18 -5.90
C LEU A 155 7.14 1.08 -6.50
N GLN A 156 6.85 1.15 -7.81
CA GLN A 156 6.04 0.15 -8.51
C GLN A 156 6.72 -1.20 -8.78
N ARG A 157 7.99 -1.35 -8.39
CA ARG A 157 8.70 -2.63 -8.30
C ARG A 157 8.56 -3.23 -6.90
N HIS A 158 7.36 -3.08 -6.34
CA HIS A 158 7.02 -3.43 -4.98
C HIS A 158 7.26 -4.90 -4.64
N SER A 159 7.08 -5.81 -5.61
CA SER A 159 7.36 -7.23 -5.38
C SER A 159 8.85 -7.53 -5.17
N ASP A 160 9.77 -6.83 -5.85
CA ASP A 160 11.21 -6.97 -5.59
C ASP A 160 11.61 -6.28 -4.29
N HIS A 161 10.98 -5.14 -3.96
CA HIS A 161 11.16 -4.44 -2.69
C HIS A 161 10.77 -5.32 -1.50
N HIS A 162 9.63 -6.01 -1.56
CA HIS A 162 9.23 -6.90 -0.46
C HIS A 162 10.02 -8.20 -0.39
N THR A 163 10.41 -8.76 -1.54
CA THR A 163 11.22 -9.99 -1.58
C THR A 163 12.66 -9.72 -1.14
N TYR A 164 13.22 -8.56 -1.49
CA TYR A 164 14.61 -8.17 -1.22
C TYR A 164 14.67 -6.73 -0.68
N SER A 165 14.15 -6.51 0.54
CA SER A 165 13.99 -5.18 1.16
C SER A 165 15.25 -4.34 1.29
N MET A 166 16.42 -4.97 1.33
CA MET A 166 17.72 -4.29 1.39
C MET A 166 18.23 -3.83 0.02
N ARG A 167 17.51 -4.14 -1.07
CA ARG A 167 17.93 -3.76 -2.41
C ARG A 167 17.75 -2.26 -2.63
N PRO A 168 18.79 -1.54 -3.08
CA PRO A 168 18.65 -0.14 -3.43
C PRO A 168 17.58 0.08 -4.50
N TYR A 169 16.76 1.12 -4.35
CA TYR A 169 15.59 1.38 -5.21
C TYR A 169 15.94 1.37 -6.71
N HIS A 170 17.11 1.88 -7.09
CA HIS A 170 17.55 1.95 -8.48
C HIS A 170 17.87 0.59 -9.11
N LEU A 171 18.05 -0.46 -8.31
CA LEU A 171 18.29 -1.85 -8.76
C LEU A 171 17.04 -2.73 -8.72
N LEU A 172 15.89 -2.19 -8.30
CA LEU A 172 14.65 -2.96 -8.26
C LEU A 172 14.25 -3.47 -9.65
N ARG A 173 13.91 -4.76 -9.71
CA ARG A 173 13.59 -5.55 -10.91
C ARG A 173 12.09 -5.76 -11.06
N ASN A 174 11.69 -6.18 -12.26
CA ASN A 174 10.38 -6.77 -12.50
C ASN A 174 10.50 -8.29 -12.53
N PHE A 175 9.54 -8.99 -11.94
CA PHE A 175 9.40 -10.44 -12.07
C PHE A 175 8.22 -10.77 -12.99
N LYS A 176 8.36 -11.82 -13.81
CA LYS A 176 7.30 -12.22 -14.76
C LYS A 176 6.09 -12.78 -14.03
N GLU A 177 6.34 -13.35 -12.86
CA GLU A 177 5.40 -13.98 -11.97
C GLU A 177 4.65 -13.03 -11.05
N SER A 178 5.15 -11.80 -10.88
CA SER A 178 4.46 -10.82 -10.06
C SER A 178 3.12 -10.45 -10.68
N PRO A 179 2.04 -10.45 -9.90
CA PRO A 179 0.75 -9.98 -10.38
C PRO A 179 0.86 -8.48 -10.69
N GLN A 180 0.17 -8.01 -11.72
CA GLN A 180 0.31 -6.64 -12.20
C GLN A 180 -0.95 -5.82 -11.94
N LEU A 181 -0.78 -4.59 -11.46
CA LEU A 181 -1.86 -3.61 -11.37
C LEU A 181 -2.30 -3.23 -12.80
N PRO A 182 -3.60 -3.38 -13.14
CA PRO A 182 -4.10 -3.14 -14.49
C PRO A 182 -3.73 -1.75 -15.04
N THR A 183 -3.90 -0.68 -14.27
CA THR A 183 -3.67 0.70 -14.73
C THR A 183 -2.42 1.35 -14.18
N GLY A 184 -1.62 0.60 -13.42
CA GLY A 184 -0.65 1.17 -12.51
C GLY A 184 -1.26 2.10 -11.46
N TYR A 185 -0.38 2.85 -10.79
CA TYR A 185 -0.71 3.48 -9.51
C TYR A 185 -1.77 4.57 -9.64
N PRO A 186 -1.71 5.52 -10.59
CA PRO A 186 -2.70 6.60 -10.65
C PRO A 186 -4.14 6.09 -10.85
N GLY A 187 -4.33 5.16 -11.79
CA GLY A 187 -5.66 4.61 -12.04
C GLY A 187 -6.17 3.75 -10.89
N MET A 188 -5.31 2.90 -10.31
CA MET A 188 -5.71 2.04 -9.20
C MET A 188 -5.97 2.84 -7.92
N TYR A 189 -5.22 3.91 -7.69
CA TYR A 189 -5.45 4.86 -6.61
C TYR A 189 -6.86 5.43 -6.70
N ILE A 190 -7.24 6.02 -7.84
CA ILE A 190 -8.59 6.59 -8.04
C ILE A 190 -9.66 5.51 -7.88
N LEU A 191 -9.49 4.35 -8.53
CA LEU A 191 -10.47 3.26 -8.47
C LEU A 191 -10.69 2.74 -7.05
N SER A 192 -9.67 2.75 -6.19
CA SER A 192 -9.79 2.27 -4.80
C SER A 192 -10.82 3.04 -3.96
N PHE A 193 -11.12 4.29 -4.33
CA PHE A 193 -12.18 5.10 -3.71
C PHE A 193 -13.60 4.69 -4.14
N PHE A 194 -13.73 3.78 -5.10
CA PHE A 194 -15.02 3.24 -5.58
C PHE A 194 -15.07 1.72 -5.37
N PRO A 195 -15.27 1.23 -4.13
CA PRO A 195 -15.11 -0.19 -3.80
C PRO A 195 -15.88 -1.17 -4.72
N PRO A 196 -17.14 -0.93 -5.12
CA PRO A 196 -17.84 -1.84 -6.02
C PRO A 196 -17.12 -2.03 -7.37
N VAL A 197 -16.62 -0.95 -7.96
CA VAL A 197 -15.88 -0.97 -9.22
C VAL A 197 -14.51 -1.62 -9.02
N PHE A 198 -13.82 -1.25 -7.95
CA PHE A 198 -12.54 -1.83 -7.58
C PHE A 198 -12.63 -3.35 -7.40
N PHE A 199 -13.62 -3.84 -6.65
CA PHE A 199 -13.86 -5.27 -6.41
C PHE A 199 -14.22 -6.02 -7.69
N TRP A 200 -15.05 -5.42 -8.55
CA TRP A 200 -15.40 -6.00 -9.86
C TRP A 200 -14.18 -6.23 -10.76
N ILE A 201 -13.15 -5.38 -10.64
CA ILE A 201 -11.89 -5.50 -11.37
C ILE A 201 -10.92 -6.44 -10.64
N MET A 202 -10.66 -6.22 -9.35
CA MET A 202 -9.56 -6.83 -8.62
C MET A 202 -9.87 -8.22 -8.06
N ASN A 203 -11.11 -8.50 -7.63
CA ASN A 203 -11.40 -9.81 -7.02
C ASN A 203 -11.17 -10.99 -7.97
N PRO A 204 -11.56 -10.93 -9.26
CA PRO A 204 -11.23 -12.00 -10.21
C PRO A 204 -9.72 -12.18 -10.42
N LEU A 205 -8.95 -11.08 -10.38
CA LEU A 205 -7.49 -11.13 -10.48
C LEU A 205 -6.87 -11.80 -9.26
N VAL A 206 -7.29 -11.42 -8.05
CA VAL A 206 -6.85 -12.05 -6.81
C VAL A 206 -7.11 -13.55 -6.86
N ASN A 207 -8.33 -13.97 -7.24
CA ASN A 207 -8.70 -15.37 -7.30
C ASN A 207 -7.85 -16.16 -8.32
N ALA A 208 -7.66 -15.62 -9.53
CA ALA A 208 -6.84 -16.26 -10.56
C ALA A 208 -5.36 -16.35 -10.13
N HIS A 209 -4.87 -15.33 -9.42
CA HIS A 209 -3.52 -15.30 -8.87
C HIS A 209 -3.33 -16.33 -7.75
N SER A 210 -4.27 -16.44 -6.81
CA SER A 210 -4.24 -17.45 -5.75
C SER A 210 -4.17 -18.86 -6.32
N LYS A 211 -4.96 -19.17 -7.36
CA LYS A 211 -4.87 -20.45 -8.08
C LYS A 211 -3.53 -20.65 -8.78
N ASN A 212 -2.97 -19.60 -9.40
CA ASN A 212 -1.65 -19.69 -10.01
C ASN A 212 -0.55 -19.95 -8.97
N LYS A 213 -0.62 -19.30 -7.80
CA LYS A 213 0.29 -19.55 -6.67
C LYS A 213 0.21 -21.00 -6.23
N GLU A 214 -1.00 -21.51 -5.99
CA GLU A 214 -1.22 -22.91 -5.61
C GLU A 214 -0.66 -23.90 -6.64
N ARG A 215 -0.87 -23.62 -7.94
CA ARG A 215 -0.29 -24.42 -9.04
C ARG A 215 1.23 -24.48 -8.98
N LEU A 216 1.89 -23.36 -8.72
CA LEU A 216 3.36 -23.27 -8.62
C LEU A 216 3.87 -23.97 -7.35
N LEU A 217 3.17 -23.80 -6.21
CA LEU A 217 3.52 -24.47 -4.96
C LEU A 217 3.41 -26.00 -5.06
N LYS A 218 2.41 -26.52 -5.79
CA LYS A 218 2.24 -27.96 -6.04
C LYS A 218 3.26 -28.54 -7.03
N ASN A 219 3.91 -27.71 -7.83
CA ASN A 219 4.83 -28.14 -8.89
C ASN A 219 6.08 -27.27 -8.86
N PRO A 220 6.99 -27.48 -7.89
CA PRO A 220 8.15 -26.61 -7.67
C PRO A 220 9.13 -26.59 -8.86
N ASP A 221 9.11 -27.63 -9.70
CA ASP A 221 9.94 -27.72 -10.91
C ASP A 221 9.42 -26.87 -12.07
N LEU A 222 8.17 -26.37 -11.99
CA LEU A 222 7.66 -25.50 -13.04
C LEU A 222 8.39 -24.16 -13.05
N PRO A 223 8.73 -23.63 -14.23
CA PRO A 223 9.25 -22.28 -14.32
C PRO A 223 8.20 -21.32 -13.76
N PHE A 224 8.65 -20.40 -12.91
CA PHE A 224 7.79 -19.40 -12.30
C PHE A 224 7.14 -18.54 -13.40
N SER A 225 5.86 -18.82 -13.67
CA SER A 225 5.13 -18.35 -14.85
C SER A 225 3.67 -18.11 -14.52
N LYS A 226 3.01 -17.24 -15.30
CA LYS A 226 1.57 -17.00 -15.18
C LYS A 226 0.79 -18.13 -15.85
N SER A 227 -0.25 -18.62 -15.18
CA SER A 227 -1.22 -19.55 -15.78
C SER A 227 -2.05 -18.84 -16.85
N GLU A 228 -2.64 -19.62 -17.76
CA GLU A 228 -3.57 -19.11 -18.76
C GLU A 228 -4.78 -18.41 -18.10
N GLU A 229 -5.27 -18.94 -16.97
CA GLU A 229 -6.33 -18.32 -16.18
C GLU A 229 -5.94 -16.93 -15.67
N LEU A 230 -4.72 -16.77 -15.16
CA LEU A 230 -4.22 -15.48 -14.68
C LEU A 230 -4.09 -14.48 -15.85
N ILE A 231 -3.59 -14.92 -17.01
CA ILE A 231 -3.48 -14.07 -18.21
C ILE A 231 -4.87 -13.62 -18.70
N LYS A 232 -5.86 -14.52 -18.69
CA LYS A 232 -7.26 -14.18 -19.03
C LYS A 232 -7.86 -13.20 -18.03
N ALA A 233 -7.59 -13.38 -16.74
CA ALA A 233 -8.06 -12.46 -15.70
C ALA A 233 -7.45 -11.06 -15.86
N GLU A 234 -6.14 -10.96 -16.12
CA GLU A 234 -5.46 -9.69 -16.42
C GLU A 234 -6.11 -9.00 -17.62
N THR A 235 -6.30 -9.72 -18.73
CA THR A 235 -6.97 -9.20 -19.92
C THR A 235 -8.39 -8.73 -19.64
N SER A 236 -9.15 -9.47 -18.82
CA SER A 236 -10.50 -9.09 -18.40
C SER A 236 -10.48 -7.79 -17.60
N ALA A 237 -9.57 -7.65 -16.64
CA ALA A 237 -9.44 -6.44 -15.84
C ALA A 237 -9.12 -5.20 -16.68
N TYR A 238 -8.23 -5.32 -17.67
CA TYR A 238 -7.97 -4.26 -18.64
C TYR A 238 -9.23 -3.84 -19.40
N ARG A 239 -10.03 -4.81 -19.89
CA ARG A 239 -11.28 -4.52 -20.63
C ARG A 239 -12.33 -3.86 -19.75
N LYS A 240 -12.51 -4.34 -18.52
CA LYS A 240 -13.42 -3.78 -17.52
C LYS A 240 -13.09 -2.32 -17.22
N MET A 241 -11.81 -2.03 -17.10
CA MET A 241 -11.31 -0.69 -16.83
C MET A 241 -11.50 0.25 -18.04
N LEU A 242 -11.22 -0.22 -19.26
CA LEU A 242 -11.56 0.54 -20.48
C LEU A 242 -13.05 0.87 -20.54
N LEU A 243 -13.91 -0.12 -20.27
CA LEU A 243 -15.36 0.09 -20.22
C LEU A 243 -15.76 1.15 -19.19
N PHE A 244 -15.22 1.06 -17.97
CA PHE A 244 -15.49 2.04 -16.90
C PHE A 244 -15.07 3.46 -17.30
N ASN A 245 -13.89 3.63 -17.90
CA ASN A 245 -13.40 4.92 -18.37
C ASN A 245 -14.29 5.49 -19.48
N THR A 246 -14.65 4.67 -20.47
CA THR A 246 -15.55 5.08 -21.56
C THR A 246 -16.91 5.52 -21.03
N LEU A 247 -17.53 4.75 -20.13
CA LEU A 247 -18.80 5.11 -19.53
C LEU A 247 -18.71 6.40 -18.70
N SER A 248 -17.63 6.58 -17.95
CA SER A 248 -17.40 7.78 -17.15
C SER A 248 -17.23 9.04 -18.01
N LEU A 249 -16.50 8.92 -19.13
CA LEU A 249 -16.32 10.01 -20.10
C LEU A 249 -17.65 10.39 -20.78
N VAL A 250 -18.43 9.40 -21.20
CA VAL A 250 -19.75 9.64 -21.83
C VAL A 250 -20.71 10.29 -20.83
N ALA A 251 -20.79 9.77 -19.60
CA ALA A 251 -21.64 10.34 -18.56
C ALA A 251 -21.21 11.77 -18.18
N GLY A 252 -19.91 12.01 -18.06
CA GLY A 252 -19.35 13.34 -17.81
C GLY A 252 -19.66 14.33 -18.93
N GLY A 253 -19.46 13.92 -20.19
CA GLY A 253 -19.80 14.74 -21.36
C GLY A 253 -21.29 15.07 -21.44
N ALA A 254 -22.16 14.11 -21.16
CA ALA A 254 -23.61 14.33 -21.10
C ALA A 254 -24.00 15.30 -19.98
N LEU A 255 -23.36 15.21 -18.80
CA LEU A 255 -23.59 16.12 -17.69
C LEU A 255 -23.14 17.55 -18.02
N VAL A 256 -21.95 17.71 -18.61
CA VAL A 256 -21.44 19.02 -19.05
C VAL A 256 -22.37 19.63 -20.10
N ASN A 257 -22.79 18.86 -21.10
CA ASN A 257 -23.73 19.34 -22.12
C ASN A 257 -25.07 19.76 -21.49
N LYS A 258 -25.58 19.01 -20.51
CA LYS A 258 -26.81 19.37 -19.79
C LYS A 258 -26.64 20.69 -19.03
N ILE A 259 -25.53 20.87 -18.32
CA ILE A 259 -25.22 22.11 -17.60
C ILE A 259 -25.11 23.28 -18.57
N VAL A 260 -24.34 23.14 -19.65
CA VAL A 260 -24.17 24.18 -20.68
C VAL A 260 -25.50 24.53 -21.35
N SER A 261 -26.36 23.56 -21.62
CA SER A 261 -27.69 23.81 -22.20
C SER A 261 -28.69 24.46 -21.22
N SER A 262 -28.37 24.49 -19.93
CA SER A 262 -29.21 25.05 -18.87
C SER A 262 -28.77 26.44 -18.38
N VAL A 263 -27.66 26.95 -18.90
CA VAL A 263 -27.12 28.31 -18.68
C VAL A 263 -27.41 29.16 -19.90
#